data_AF-A0A9P0G927-F1
#
_entry.id   AF-A0A9P0G927-F1
#
_cell.length_a   1.000
_cell.length_b   1.000
_cell.length_c   1.000
_cell.angle_alpha   90.00
_cell.angle_beta   90.00
_cell.angle_gamma   90.00
#
_symmetry.space_group_name_H-M   'P 1'
#
loop_
_entity.id
_entity.type
_entity.pdbx_description
1 polymer ?
#
loop_
_entity_poly.entity_id
_entity_poly.type
_entity_poly.pdbx_seq_one_letter_code
_entity_poly.pdbx_strand_id
1 'polypeptide(L)'
;MGHTRKTHEAFYRLPQDIYQTAKVSKLLLAINKGKVSLYKGKNLNEIGLSDIDDSDEEKETLNDNENITEILESQVVQNVICNKSKNDLKEEELKKKLQELNGQKNRKK
;
A
#
# COMPACT_ATOMS: atom_id res chain seq x y z
N MET A 1 -22.20 1.94 29.27
CA MET A 1 -22.20 3.41 29.07
C MET A 1 -21.27 3.72 27.90
N GLY A 2 -21.78 3.76 26.66
CA GLY A 2 -20.91 3.92 25.47
C GLY A 2 -21.64 3.81 24.13
N HIS A 3 -22.78 3.14 24.08
CA HIS A 3 -23.54 2.93 22.84
C HIS A 3 -24.53 4.06 22.50
N THR A 4 -24.31 5.27 23.00
CA THR A 4 -25.16 6.39 22.60
C THR A 4 -24.81 6.77 21.17
N ARG A 5 -25.82 6.97 20.31
CA ARG A 5 -25.65 7.29 18.88
C ARG A 5 -24.64 8.43 18.62
N LYS A 6 -24.64 9.45 19.48
CA LYS A 6 -23.70 10.59 19.40
C LYS A 6 -22.24 10.16 19.53
N THR A 7 -21.94 9.21 20.42
CA THR A 7 -20.60 8.69 20.62
C THR A 7 -20.14 7.85 19.43
N HIS A 8 -21.03 7.02 18.87
CA HIS A 8 -20.75 6.25 17.65
C HIS A 8 -20.49 7.14 16.42
N GLU A 9 -21.26 8.21 16.25
CA GLU A 9 -21.07 9.16 15.14
C GLU A 9 -19.78 9.97 15.28
N ALA A 10 -19.39 10.34 16.51
CA ALA A 10 -18.23 11.20 16.76
C ALA A 10 -16.89 10.47 16.84
N PHE A 11 -16.85 9.24 17.37
CA PHE A 11 -15.58 8.57 17.71
C PHE A 11 -15.35 7.22 17.00
N TYR A 12 -16.37 6.64 16.35
CA TYR A 12 -16.27 5.34 15.68
C TYR A 12 -16.47 5.41 14.17
N ARG A 13 -16.84 6.56 13.62
CA ARG A 13 -16.85 6.74 12.17
C ARG A 13 -15.45 6.97 11.65
N LEU A 14 -15.17 6.36 10.51
CA LEU A 14 -13.97 6.68 9.75
C LEU A 14 -14.06 8.13 9.24
N PRO A 15 -13.07 8.98 9.54
CA PRO A 15 -12.98 10.31 8.95
C PRO A 15 -13.00 10.26 7.42
N GLN A 16 -13.68 11.23 6.81
CA GLN A 16 -13.86 11.29 5.36
C GLN A 16 -12.53 11.34 4.61
N ASP A 17 -11.54 12.07 5.13
CA ASP A 17 -10.23 12.21 4.51
C ASP A 17 -9.50 10.86 4.42
N ILE A 18 -9.60 10.06 5.48
CA ILE A 18 -9.02 8.71 5.54
C ILE A 18 -9.73 7.79 4.55
N TYR A 19 -11.06 7.85 4.51
CA TYR A 19 -11.88 7.09 3.57
C TYR A 19 -11.54 7.41 2.10
N GLN A 20 -11.38 8.68 1.75
CA GLN A 20 -10.98 9.10 0.40
C GLN A 20 -9.55 8.67 0.05
N THR A 21 -8.62 8.82 0.99
CA THR A 21 -7.23 8.36 0.81
C THR A 21 -7.18 6.86 0.53
N ALA A 22 -7.97 6.07 1.27
CA ALA A 22 -8.06 4.63 1.07
C ALA A 22 -8.63 4.25 -0.31
N LYS A 23 -9.64 4.98 -0.82
CA LYS A 23 -10.15 4.77 -2.20
C LYS A 23 -9.07 4.97 -3.26
N VAL A 24 -8.32 6.07 -3.18
CA VAL A 24 -7.25 6.38 -4.14
C VAL A 24 -6.15 5.33 -4.07
N SER A 25 -5.76 4.92 -2.86
CA SER A 25 -4.76 3.86 -2.64
C SER A 25 -5.18 2.53 -3.27
N LYS A 26 -6.41 2.06 -2.98
CA LYS A 26 -6.96 0.83 -3.59
C LYS A 26 -7.05 0.95 -5.12
N LEU A 27 -7.47 2.09 -5.65
CA LEU A 27 -7.53 2.31 -7.10
C LEU A 27 -6.14 2.21 -7.74
N LEU A 28 -5.11 2.77 -7.10
CA LEU A 28 -3.72 2.66 -7.55
C LEU A 28 -3.23 1.22 -7.57
N LEU A 29 -3.61 0.43 -6.57
CA LEU A 29 -3.32 -1.01 -6.52
C LEU A 29 -3.99 -1.76 -7.68
N ALA A 30 -5.26 -1.45 -7.97
CA ALA A 30 -5.99 -2.04 -9.11
C ALA A 30 -5.35 -1.67 -10.45
N ILE A 31 -4.78 -0.47 -10.58
CA ILE A 31 -4.00 -0.06 -11.76
C ILE A 31 -2.75 -0.93 -11.90
N ASN A 32 -1.99 -1.14 -10.82
CA ASN A 32 -0.80 -2.00 -10.83
C ASN A 32 -1.13 -3.46 -11.18
N LYS A 33 -2.30 -3.95 -10.76
CA LYS A 33 -2.81 -5.29 -11.09
C LYS A 33 -3.38 -5.38 -12.52
N GLY A 34 -3.42 -4.29 -13.28
CA GLY A 34 -3.94 -4.25 -14.64
C GLY A 34 -5.47 -4.24 -14.74
N LYS A 35 -6.19 -4.06 -13.64
CA LYS A 35 -7.67 -4.06 -13.57
C LYS A 35 -8.29 -2.66 -13.70
N VAL A 36 -7.54 -1.69 -14.23
CA VAL A 36 -7.97 -0.28 -14.39
C VAL A 36 -9.22 -0.12 -15.27
N SER A 37 -9.43 -1.01 -16.24
CA SER A 37 -10.54 -0.95 -17.19
C SER A 37 -11.93 -0.96 -16.52
N LEU A 38 -12.04 -1.57 -15.33
CA LEU A 38 -13.28 -1.67 -14.55
C LEU A 38 -13.76 -0.33 -13.97
N TYR A 39 -12.85 0.64 -13.88
CA TYR A 39 -13.08 1.96 -13.30
C TYR A 39 -13.05 3.08 -14.34
N LYS A 40 -12.82 2.75 -15.61
CA LYS A 40 -12.77 3.73 -16.70
C LYS A 40 -14.15 4.40 -16.85
N GLY A 41 -14.15 5.73 -16.83
CA GLY A 41 -15.36 6.54 -16.99
C GLY A 41 -16.22 6.69 -15.73
N LYS A 42 -15.80 6.11 -14.60
CA LYS A 42 -16.42 6.32 -13.29
C LYS A 42 -15.75 7.47 -12.55
N ASN A 43 -16.52 8.19 -11.76
CA ASN A 43 -15.98 9.17 -10.83
C ASN A 43 -15.53 8.52 -9.53
N LEU A 44 -14.58 9.13 -8.81
CA LEU A 44 -14.07 8.59 -7.53
C LEU A 44 -15.17 8.40 -6.46
N ASN A 45 -16.23 9.23 -6.52
CA ASN A 45 -17.38 9.12 -5.62
C ASN A 45 -18.22 7.86 -5.88
N GLU A 46 -18.25 7.39 -7.13
CA GLU A 46 -19.02 6.21 -7.57
C GLU A 46 -18.29 4.90 -7.26
N ILE A 47 -17.00 4.97 -6.92
CA ILE A 47 -16.19 3.80 -6.60
C ILE A 47 -16.23 3.57 -5.10
N GLY A 48 -16.83 2.47 -4.65
CA GLY A 48 -16.80 2.03 -3.25
C GLY A 48 -15.50 1.32 -2.89
N LEU A 49 -15.13 1.36 -1.61
CA LEU A 49 -13.99 0.57 -1.09
C LEU A 49 -14.22 -0.94 -1.17
N SER A 50 -15.49 -1.37 -1.17
CA SER A 50 -15.96 -2.74 -1.42
C SER A 50 -15.83 -3.16 -2.87
N ASP A 51 -15.86 -2.20 -3.80
CA ASP A 51 -15.91 -2.49 -5.23
C ASP A 51 -14.52 -2.80 -5.80
N ILE A 52 -13.48 -2.40 -5.07
CA ILE A 52 -12.06 -2.60 -5.42
C ILE A 52 -11.51 -3.90 -4.78
N ASP A 53 -12.36 -4.78 -4.25
CA ASP A 53 -11.91 -6.05 -3.69
C ASP A 53 -11.51 -7.05 -4.79
N ASP A 54 -10.20 -7.22 -4.88
CA ASP A 54 -9.54 -8.33 -5.55
C ASP A 54 -9.44 -9.51 -4.57
N SER A 55 -10.30 -10.51 -4.72
CA SER A 55 -10.32 -11.80 -3.99
C SER A 55 -9.03 -12.64 -4.02
N ASP A 56 -7.87 -12.09 -4.39
CA ASP A 56 -6.62 -12.85 -4.59
C ASP A 56 -5.53 -12.57 -3.56
N GLU A 57 -5.73 -11.62 -2.63
CA GLU A 57 -4.87 -11.49 -1.45
C GLU A 57 -5.70 -11.82 -0.23
N GLU A 58 -5.13 -12.69 0.61
CA GLU A 58 -5.69 -13.31 1.81
C GLU A 58 -6.82 -12.48 2.40
N LYS A 59 -7.99 -13.10 2.56
CA LYS A 59 -9.07 -12.55 3.37
C LYS A 59 -8.56 -12.40 4.80
N GLU A 60 -7.85 -11.31 5.07
CA GLU A 60 -7.96 -10.67 6.37
C GLU A 60 -9.42 -10.28 6.46
N THR A 61 -10.16 -11.10 7.19
CA THR A 61 -11.53 -10.83 7.58
C THR A 61 -11.55 -9.43 8.17
N LEU A 62 -11.95 -8.44 7.37
CA LEU A 62 -12.41 -7.15 7.86
C LEU A 62 -13.77 -7.42 8.50
N ASN A 63 -13.74 -8.18 9.60
CA ASN A 63 -14.84 -8.30 10.51
C ASN A 63 -15.00 -6.93 11.14
N ASP A 64 -16.20 -6.40 10.97
CA ASP A 64 -16.68 -5.16 11.53
C ASP A 64 -16.12 -4.87 12.93
N ASN A 65 -15.31 -3.81 13.01
CA ASN A 65 -15.21 -2.84 14.13
C ASN A 65 -14.18 -2.98 15.27
N GLU A 66 -13.21 -3.90 15.33
CA GLU A 66 -12.24 -3.88 16.45
C GLU A 66 -10.82 -4.26 16.01
N ASN A 67 -9.93 -3.26 15.82
CA ASN A 67 -8.45 -3.33 15.66
C ASN A 67 -7.81 -2.80 14.35
N ILE A 68 -8.44 -1.83 13.67
CA ILE A 68 -7.83 -1.19 12.48
C ILE A 68 -6.52 -0.44 12.82
N THR A 69 -6.39 0.12 14.03
CA THR A 69 -5.24 0.96 14.44
C THR A 69 -3.94 0.18 14.63
N GLU A 70 -3.99 -0.99 15.28
CA GLU A 70 -2.79 -1.80 15.55
C GLU A 70 -2.26 -2.50 14.29
N ILE A 71 -3.18 -2.85 13.37
CA ILE A 71 -2.84 -3.48 12.10
C ILE A 71 -2.15 -2.47 11.17
N LEU A 72 -2.62 -1.22 11.13
CA LEU A 72 -2.05 -0.18 10.28
C LEU A 72 -0.62 0.20 10.70
N GLU A 73 -0.36 0.34 12.00
CA GLU A 73 0.99 0.63 12.52
C GLU A 73 1.97 -0.50 12.18
N SER A 74 1.54 -1.76 12.34
CA SER A 74 2.35 -2.93 12.02
C SER A 74 2.69 -3.03 10.53
N GLN A 75 1.72 -2.77 9.65
CA GLN A 75 1.90 -2.80 8.20
C GLN A 75 2.78 -1.65 7.68
N VAL A 76 2.67 -0.44 8.24
CA VAL A 76 3.55 0.70 7.89
C VAL A 76 5.00 0.38 8.24
N VAL A 77 5.25 -0.18 9.43
CA VAL A 77 6.60 -0.57 9.87
C VAL A 77 7.18 -1.64 8.94
N GLN A 78 6.43 -2.69 8.61
CA GLN A 78 6.88 -3.73 7.69
C GLN A 78 7.16 -3.22 6.27
N ASN A 79 6.34 -2.30 5.75
CA ASN A 79 6.55 -1.70 4.44
C ASN A 79 7.78 -0.78 4.39
N VAL A 80 8.04 -0.01 5.46
CA VAL A 80 9.25 0.83 5.57
C VAL A 80 10.52 -0.03 5.65
N ILE A 81 10.51 -1.11 6.44
CA ILE A 81 11.67 -2.01 6.61
C ILE A 81 11.98 -2.76 5.31
N CYS A 82 10.96 -3.30 4.64
CA CYS A 82 11.12 -4.08 3.41
C CYS A 82 11.65 -3.21 2.24
N ASN A 83 11.23 -1.95 2.16
CA ASN A 83 11.70 -1.03 1.11
C ASN A 83 13.16 -0.58 1.33
N LYS A 84 13.61 -0.47 2.58
CA LYS A 84 15.01 -0.12 2.89
C LYS A 84 15.98 -1.22 2.42
N SER A 85 15.70 -2.47 2.79
CA SER A 85 16.51 -3.64 2.41
C SER A 85 16.63 -3.84 0.88
N LYS A 86 15.55 -3.61 0.13
CA LYS A 86 15.58 -3.71 -1.35
C LYS A 86 16.46 -2.66 -2.03
N ASN A 87 16.65 -1.50 -1.42
CA ASN A 87 17.53 -0.45 -1.96
C ASN A 87 19.00 -0.72 -1.62
N ASP A 88 19.28 -1.20 -0.42
CA ASP A 88 20.63 -1.55 0.03
C ASP A 88 21.25 -2.65 -0.86
N LEU A 89 20.46 -3.67 -1.23
CA LEU A 89 20.91 -4.75 -2.12
C LEU A 89 21.21 -4.27 -3.55
N LYS A 90 20.42 -3.33 -4.09
CA LYS A 90 20.65 -2.75 -5.42
C LYS A 90 21.91 -1.89 -5.46
N GLU A 91 22.22 -1.20 -4.36
CA GLU A 91 23.41 -0.36 -4.26
C GLU A 91 24.71 -1.19 -4.23
N GLU A 92 24.72 -2.32 -3.51
CA GLU A 92 25.85 -3.25 -3.52
C GLU A 92 26.11 -3.86 -4.90
N GLU A 93 25.06 -4.25 -5.63
CA GLU A 93 25.19 -4.82 -6.97
C GLU A 93 25.78 -3.81 -7.96
N LEU A 94 25.37 -2.53 -7.84
CA LEU A 94 25.91 -1.44 -8.66
C LEU A 94 27.40 -1.19 -8.39
N LYS A 95 27.80 -1.24 -7.10
CA LYS A 95 29.20 -1.08 -6.66
C LYS A 95 30.11 -2.18 -7.23
N LYS A 96 29.64 -3.43 -7.25
CA LYS A 96 30.37 -4.57 -7.83
C LYS A 96 30.59 -4.41 -9.35
N LYS A 97 29.54 -4.05 -10.11
CA LYS A 97 29.66 -3.80 -11.57
C LYS A 97 30.65 -2.68 -11.91
N LEU A 98 30.74 -1.63 -11.08
CA LEU A 98 31.65 -0.52 -11.31
C LEU A 98 33.13 -0.92 -11.12
N GLN A 99 33.41 -1.81 -10.15
CA GLN A 99 34.75 -2.35 -9.91
C GLN A 99 35.21 -3.26 -11.06
N GLU A 100 34.30 -4.10 -11.59
CA GLU A 100 34.58 -4.98 -12.73
C GLU A 100 34.93 -4.17 -14.00
N LEU A 101 34.18 -3.12 -14.30
CA LEU A 101 34.42 -2.25 -15.46
C LEU A 101 35.76 -1.51 -15.36
N ASN A 102 36.16 -1.08 -14.17
CA ASN A 102 37.46 -0.42 -13.97
C ASN A 102 38.64 -1.41 -14.03
N GLY A 103 38.45 -2.67 -13.62
CA GLY A 103 39.45 -3.72 -13.75
C GLY A 103 39.77 -4.11 -15.21
N GLN A 104 38.79 -4.01 -16.11
CA GLN A 104 38.98 -4.33 -17.53
C GLN A 104 39.80 -3.28 -18.30
N LYS A 105 39.80 -2.02 -17.85
CA LYS A 105 40.55 -0.93 -18.50
C LYS A 105 42.07 -1.01 -18.26
N ASN A 106 42.51 -1.73 -17.24
CA ASN A 106 43.94 -1.85 -16.87
C ASN A 106 44.64 -3.08 -17.49
N ARG A 107 43.97 -3.86 -18.34
CA ARG A 107 44.56 -5.04 -19.04
C ARG A 107 44.89 -4.81 -20.51
N LYS A 108 44.66 -3.60 -21.05
CA LYS A 108 44.92 -3.23 -22.46
C LYS A 108 46.08 -2.24 -22.65
N LYS A 109 47.02 -2.15 -21.70
CA LYS A 109 48.29 -1.46 -21.88
C LYS A 109 49.44 -2.44 -21.77
#